data_AF-A0A932B1C5-F1
#
_entry.id   AF-A0A932B1C5-F1
#
_cell.length_a   1.000
_cell.length_b   1.000
_cell.length_c   1.000
_cell.angle_alpha   90.00
_cell.angle_beta   90.00
_cell.angle_gamma   90.00
#
_symmetry.space_group_name_H-M   'P 1'
#
loop_
_entity.id
_entity.type
_entity.pdbx_description
1 polymer ?
#
loop_
_entity_poly.entity_id
_entity_poly.type
_entity_poly.pdbx_seq_one_letter_code
_entity_poly.pdbx_strand_id
1 'polypeptide(L)'
;MSKLRAAKEEITQRWPAPAREDLELIGAIIVMYSYMDFNLRRFVEILDHENLLPTRWKGKSGSIPIGDVETILESMPELTSNNVIAFQRIKQGRTLRNLLAHFAIRRFPDEDAYVFVTKYAPDFKRVLGHDPEPGMVMASVADAVQIRDLRKMLEGVMQWLETATRQIEDEHFRRKGVLK
;
A
#
# COMPACT_ATOMS: atom_id res chain seq x y z
N MET A 1 -5.10 -12.94 -6.97
CA MET A 1 -5.49 -12.13 -5.78
C MET A 1 -5.75 -13.08 -4.62
N SER A 2 -5.13 -12.81 -3.47
CA SER A 2 -5.42 -13.54 -2.23
C SER A 2 -6.87 -13.30 -1.78
N LYS A 3 -7.53 -14.31 -1.23
CA LYS A 3 -8.87 -14.20 -0.66
C LYS A 3 -8.80 -14.41 0.85
N LEU A 4 -9.42 -13.51 1.62
CA LEU A 4 -9.55 -13.63 3.07
C LEU A 4 -10.67 -14.61 3.42
N ARG A 5 -10.45 -15.47 4.42
CA ARG A 5 -11.41 -16.48 4.88
C ARG A 5 -11.26 -16.68 6.40
N ALA A 6 -12.31 -17.14 7.05
CA ALA A 6 -12.22 -17.64 8.41
C ALA A 6 -11.48 -19.00 8.44
N ALA A 7 -10.64 -19.22 9.46
CA ALA A 7 -9.93 -20.48 9.70
C ALA A 7 -9.79 -20.75 11.20
N LYS A 8 -9.50 -22.02 11.56
CA LYS A 8 -9.14 -22.40 12.94
C LYS A 8 -7.68 -22.04 13.22
N GLU A 9 -7.40 -21.45 14.38
CA GLU A 9 -6.07 -21.02 14.80
C GLU A 9 -5.01 -22.14 14.75
N GLU A 10 -5.37 -23.34 15.24
CA GLU A 10 -4.46 -24.49 15.36
C GLU A 10 -3.77 -24.90 14.06
N ILE A 11 -4.40 -24.66 12.92
CA ILE A 11 -3.86 -25.05 11.61
C ILE A 11 -2.61 -24.22 11.27
N THR A 12 -2.52 -22.99 11.78
CA THR A 12 -1.46 -22.04 11.40
C THR A 12 -0.25 -22.04 12.33
N GLN A 13 -0.40 -22.55 13.56
CA GLN A 13 0.70 -22.55 14.53
C GLN A 13 1.76 -23.62 14.24
N ARG A 14 1.41 -24.66 13.47
CA ARG A 14 2.31 -25.78 13.14
C ARG A 14 3.15 -25.55 11.89
N TRP A 15 2.90 -24.46 11.17
CA TRP A 15 3.57 -24.19 9.91
C TRP A 15 4.89 -23.45 10.10
N PRO A 16 5.87 -23.63 9.19
CA PRO A 16 7.18 -22.99 9.30
C PRO A 16 7.09 -21.46 9.40
N ALA A 17 7.99 -20.88 10.19
CA ALA A 17 8.19 -19.43 10.18
C ALA A 17 8.76 -18.97 8.82
N PRO A 18 8.56 -17.69 8.43
CA PRO A 18 9.25 -17.11 7.27
C PRO A 18 10.77 -17.24 7.41
N ALA A 19 11.44 -17.55 6.30
CA ALA A 19 12.90 -17.54 6.24
C ALA A 19 13.42 -16.10 6.30
N ARG A 20 14.73 -15.94 6.52
CA ARG A 20 15.35 -14.61 6.60
C ARG A 20 15.11 -13.80 5.32
N GLU A 21 15.25 -14.43 4.18
CA GLU A 21 15.09 -13.83 2.85
C GLU A 21 13.65 -13.34 2.64
N ASP A 22 12.67 -14.05 3.20
CA ASP A 22 11.26 -13.65 3.17
C ASP A 22 11.05 -12.38 4.00
N LEU A 23 11.63 -12.34 5.20
CA LEU A 23 11.56 -11.16 6.08
C LEU A 23 12.23 -9.94 5.43
N GLU A 24 13.35 -10.13 4.74
CA GLU A 24 14.04 -9.06 3.99
C GLU A 24 13.17 -8.56 2.83
N LEU A 25 12.56 -9.46 2.05
CA LEU A 25 11.63 -9.11 0.97
C LEU A 25 10.41 -8.34 1.50
N ILE A 26 9.80 -8.83 2.57
CA ILE A 26 8.63 -8.23 3.20
C ILE A 26 8.98 -6.84 3.76
N GLY A 27 10.09 -6.74 4.49
CA GLY A 27 10.58 -5.48 5.06
C GLY A 27 10.84 -4.44 3.98
N ALA A 28 11.47 -4.83 2.87
CA ALA A 28 11.68 -3.95 1.72
C ALA A 28 10.35 -3.38 1.20
N ILE A 29 9.32 -4.21 0.98
CA ILE A 29 8.00 -3.75 0.49
C ILE A 29 7.35 -2.75 1.46
N ILE A 30 7.42 -3.02 2.76
CA ILE A 30 6.85 -2.13 3.79
C ILE A 30 7.55 -0.76 3.78
N VAL A 31 8.88 -0.76 3.72
CA VAL A 31 9.68 0.47 3.67
C VAL A 31 9.41 1.24 2.39
N MET A 32 9.33 0.58 1.23
CA MET A 32 8.98 1.22 -0.04
C MET A 32 7.61 1.90 0.04
N TYR A 33 6.60 1.26 0.61
CA TYR A 33 5.30 1.89 0.82
C TYR A 33 5.35 3.09 1.76
N SER A 34 6.21 3.07 2.77
CA SER A 34 6.39 4.22 3.67
C SER A 34 6.97 5.42 2.90
N TYR A 35 7.94 5.19 2.02
CA TYR A 35 8.48 6.23 1.14
C TYR A 35 7.48 6.69 0.08
N MET A 36 6.70 5.79 -0.50
CA MET A 36 5.64 6.16 -1.44
C MET A 36 4.57 7.00 -0.74
N ASP A 37 4.11 6.61 0.45
CA ASP A 37 3.12 7.38 1.23
C ASP A 37 3.64 8.79 1.55
N PHE A 38 4.92 8.91 1.92
CA PHE A 38 5.57 10.21 2.13
C PHE A 38 5.61 11.08 0.86
N ASN A 39 6.00 10.51 -0.28
CA ASN A 39 6.05 11.28 -1.53
C ASN A 39 4.65 11.63 -2.05
N LEU A 40 3.66 10.74 -1.90
CA LEU A 40 2.26 11.05 -2.21
C LEU A 40 1.73 12.23 -1.38
N ARG A 41 2.12 12.33 -0.11
CA ARG A 41 1.77 13.48 0.75
C ARG A 41 2.35 14.77 0.21
N ARG A 42 3.65 14.79 -0.04
CA ARG A 42 4.34 15.95 -0.63
C ARG A 42 3.69 16.37 -1.95
N PHE A 43 3.38 15.40 -2.81
CA PHE A 43 2.72 15.64 -4.09
C PHE A 43 1.39 16.37 -3.90
N VAL A 44 0.52 15.86 -3.02
CA VAL A 44 -0.80 16.44 -2.74
C VAL A 44 -0.71 17.80 -2.06
N GLU A 45 0.26 18.01 -1.16
CA GLU A 45 0.48 19.29 -0.50
C GLU A 45 0.83 20.40 -1.50
N ILE A 46 1.72 20.11 -2.46
CA ILE A 46 2.07 21.08 -3.52
C ILE A 46 0.87 21.38 -4.42
N LEU A 47 0.11 20.35 -4.82
CA LEU A 47 -1.11 20.56 -5.61
C LEU A 47 -2.14 21.42 -4.88
N ASP A 48 -2.27 21.26 -3.57
CA ASP A 48 -3.17 22.06 -2.74
C ASP A 48 -2.73 23.53 -2.72
N HIS A 49 -1.44 23.76 -2.48
CA HIS A 49 -0.84 25.09 -2.50
C HIS A 49 -1.00 25.81 -3.85
N GLU A 50 -0.93 25.07 -4.95
CA GLU A 50 -1.15 25.58 -6.31
C GLU A 50 -2.65 25.66 -6.69
N ASN A 51 -3.57 25.35 -5.76
CA ASN A 51 -5.02 25.32 -5.99
C ASN A 51 -5.49 24.35 -7.08
N LEU A 52 -4.70 23.31 -7.35
CA LEU A 52 -4.95 22.28 -8.37
C LEU A 52 -5.79 21.11 -7.84
N LEU A 53 -5.93 20.95 -6.52
CA LEU A 53 -6.81 19.91 -5.99
C LEU A 53 -8.29 20.16 -6.35
N PRO A 54 -9.10 19.09 -6.50
CA PRO A 54 -10.54 19.22 -6.67
C PRO A 54 -11.18 20.04 -5.54
N THR A 55 -12.22 20.82 -5.85
CA THR A 55 -12.83 21.81 -4.93
C THR A 55 -13.16 21.25 -3.53
N ARG A 56 -13.59 19.98 -3.43
CA ARG A 56 -13.89 19.32 -2.15
C ARG A 56 -12.67 19.26 -1.20
N TRP A 57 -11.47 19.17 -1.75
CA TRP A 57 -10.20 18.88 -1.06
C TRP A 57 -9.26 20.09 -0.96
N LYS A 58 -9.62 21.24 -1.54
CA LYS A 58 -8.82 22.47 -1.42
C LYS A 58 -8.67 22.90 0.04
N GLY A 59 -7.45 23.27 0.42
CA GLY A 59 -7.04 23.65 1.78
C GLY A 59 -7.08 22.51 2.79
N LYS A 60 -7.16 21.25 2.35
CA LYS A 60 -7.41 20.07 3.21
C LYS A 60 -6.39 18.96 3.01
N SER A 61 -5.30 19.20 2.27
CA SER A 61 -4.24 18.21 1.98
C SER A 61 -3.81 17.40 3.21
N GLY A 62 -3.54 18.06 4.34
CA GLY A 62 -3.12 17.41 5.59
C GLY A 62 -4.16 16.52 6.28
N SER A 63 -5.44 16.62 5.89
CA SER A 63 -6.55 15.82 6.47
C SER A 63 -7.01 14.66 5.59
N ILE A 64 -6.51 14.57 4.36
CA ILE A 64 -6.88 13.50 3.42
C ILE A 64 -6.36 12.17 3.96
N PRO A 65 -7.18 11.13 4.17
CA PRO A 65 -6.66 9.81 4.53
C PRO A 65 -5.70 9.27 3.47
N ILE A 66 -4.60 8.63 3.88
CA ILE A 66 -3.56 8.21 2.91
C ILE A 66 -4.10 7.24 1.85
N GLY A 67 -5.05 6.38 2.22
CA GLY A 67 -5.70 5.46 1.28
C GLY A 67 -6.62 6.14 0.25
N ASP A 68 -6.95 7.42 0.44
CA ASP A 68 -7.77 8.19 -0.49
C ASP A 68 -6.93 9.02 -1.46
N VAL A 69 -5.63 9.20 -1.19
CA VAL A 69 -4.74 10.08 -1.97
C VAL A 69 -4.69 9.63 -3.43
N GLU A 70 -4.46 8.34 -3.71
CA GLU A 70 -4.38 7.87 -5.09
C GLU A 70 -5.69 8.05 -5.82
N THR A 71 -6.83 7.82 -5.16
CA THR A 71 -8.15 8.00 -5.78
C THR A 71 -8.41 9.46 -6.15
N ILE A 72 -7.96 10.39 -5.30
CA ILE A 72 -8.06 11.83 -5.58
C ILE A 72 -7.16 12.17 -6.76
N LEU A 73 -5.90 11.73 -6.75
CA LEU A 73 -4.96 11.98 -7.83
C LEU A 73 -5.48 11.39 -9.15
N GLU A 74 -5.93 10.13 -9.17
CA GLU A 74 -6.53 9.48 -10.35
C GLU A 74 -7.70 10.27 -10.98
N SER A 75 -8.41 11.09 -10.20
CA SER A 75 -9.53 11.90 -10.67
C SER A 75 -9.15 13.25 -11.29
N MET A 76 -7.87 13.64 -11.21
CA MET A 76 -7.41 14.94 -11.68
C MET A 76 -7.25 14.97 -13.21
N PRO A 77 -7.91 15.90 -13.92
CA PRO A 77 -7.86 15.97 -15.38
C PRO A 77 -6.49 16.37 -15.94
N GLU A 78 -5.64 17.01 -15.13
CA GLU A 78 -4.31 17.49 -15.52
C GLU A 78 -3.26 16.36 -15.60
N LEU A 79 -3.58 15.16 -15.11
CA LEU A 79 -2.63 14.05 -15.09
C LEU A 79 -2.66 13.24 -16.39
N THR A 80 -1.48 12.81 -16.81
CA THR A 80 -1.34 11.90 -17.95
C THR A 80 -1.89 10.51 -17.63
N SER A 81 -2.26 9.74 -18.67
CA SER A 81 -2.66 8.33 -18.52
C SER A 81 -1.61 7.49 -17.81
N ASN A 82 -0.32 7.76 -18.06
CA ASN A 82 0.79 7.07 -17.39
C ASN A 82 0.82 7.35 -15.88
N ASN A 83 0.52 8.59 -15.46
CA ASN A 83 0.44 8.94 -14.03
C ASN A 83 -0.70 8.17 -13.37
N VAL A 84 -1.88 8.13 -14.01
CA VAL A 84 -3.04 7.39 -13.51
C VAL A 84 -2.72 5.90 -13.35
N ILE A 85 -2.08 5.28 -14.36
CA ILE A 85 -1.66 3.87 -14.29
C ILE A 85 -0.70 3.63 -13.11
N ALA A 86 0.23 4.54 -12.86
CA ALA A 86 1.15 4.42 -11.74
C ALA A 86 0.42 4.47 -10.38
N PHE A 87 -0.52 5.41 -10.19
CA PHE A 87 -1.33 5.48 -8.97
C PHE A 87 -2.20 4.23 -8.77
N GLN A 88 -2.81 3.72 -9.84
CA GLN A 88 -3.57 2.47 -9.80
C GLN A 88 -2.71 1.28 -9.36
N ARG A 89 -1.44 1.22 -9.81
CA ARG A 89 -0.50 0.18 -9.39
C ARG A 89 -0.16 0.27 -7.90
N ILE A 90 0.07 1.48 -7.36
CA ILE A 90 0.28 1.70 -5.92
C ILE A 90 -0.94 1.18 -5.15
N LYS A 91 -2.15 1.59 -5.57
CA LYS A 91 -3.41 1.22 -4.94
C LYS A 91 -3.66 -0.29 -4.97
N GLN A 92 -3.40 -0.95 -6.10
CA GLN A 92 -3.55 -2.41 -6.24
C GLN A 92 -2.66 -3.20 -5.26
N GLY A 93 -1.43 -2.73 -5.02
CA GLY A 93 -0.50 -3.38 -4.10
C GLY A 93 -0.80 -3.14 -2.62
N ARG A 94 -1.60 -2.13 -2.26
CA ARG A 94 -1.87 -1.77 -0.85
C ARG A 94 -2.50 -2.91 -0.07
N THR A 95 -3.43 -3.64 -0.67
CA THR A 95 -4.08 -4.79 -0.02
C THR A 95 -3.05 -5.81 0.42
N LEU A 96 -2.14 -6.20 -0.49
CA LEU A 96 -1.10 -7.17 -0.17
C LEU A 96 -0.12 -6.60 0.86
N ARG A 97 0.33 -5.34 0.72
CA ARG A 97 1.17 -4.68 1.74
C ARG A 97 0.52 -4.67 3.12
N ASN A 98 -0.79 -4.44 3.22
CA ASN A 98 -1.48 -4.43 4.52
C ASN A 98 -1.48 -5.81 5.18
N LEU A 99 -1.58 -6.88 4.40
CA LEU A 99 -1.37 -8.23 4.91
C LEU A 99 0.07 -8.38 5.44
N LEU A 100 1.06 -7.94 4.65
CA LEU A 100 2.48 -8.02 5.03
C LEU A 100 2.79 -7.25 6.33
N ALA A 101 2.16 -6.11 6.55
CA ALA A 101 2.48 -5.20 7.66
C ALA A 101 1.71 -5.49 8.95
N HIS A 102 0.52 -6.08 8.87
CA HIS A 102 -0.40 -6.18 10.02
C HIS A 102 -0.79 -7.60 10.41
N PHE A 103 -0.47 -8.61 9.60
CA PHE A 103 -0.85 -9.99 9.86
C PHE A 103 0.37 -10.79 10.32
N ALA A 104 0.14 -11.80 11.16
CA ALA A 104 1.16 -12.80 11.43
C ALA A 104 1.36 -13.66 10.17
N ILE A 105 2.61 -14.04 9.89
CA ILE A 105 2.98 -14.71 8.64
C ILE A 105 3.59 -16.09 8.96
N ARG A 106 3.21 -17.09 8.17
CA ARG A 106 3.84 -18.42 8.11
C ARG A 106 4.00 -18.85 6.66
N ARG A 107 4.94 -19.76 6.41
CA ARG A 107 5.09 -20.43 5.11
C ARG A 107 4.27 -21.70 5.06
N PHE A 108 3.82 -22.08 3.87
CA PHE A 108 3.37 -23.45 3.64
C PHE A 108 4.57 -24.41 3.69
N PRO A 109 4.43 -25.62 4.29
CA PRO A 109 5.53 -26.58 4.37
C PRO A 109 6.06 -27.03 3.01
N ASP A 110 5.16 -27.31 2.07
CA ASP A 110 5.49 -27.97 0.80
C ASP A 110 5.17 -27.08 -0.42
N GLU A 111 4.80 -25.82 -0.21
CA GLU A 111 4.43 -24.88 -1.27
C GLU A 111 5.21 -23.56 -1.14
N ASP A 112 5.54 -22.94 -2.27
CA ASP A 112 6.15 -21.60 -2.29
C ASP A 112 5.08 -20.51 -2.08
N ALA A 113 4.44 -20.56 -0.92
CA ALA A 113 3.31 -19.72 -0.54
C ALA A 113 3.36 -19.33 0.94
N TYR A 114 2.62 -18.28 1.27
CA TYR A 114 2.47 -17.75 2.62
C TYR A 114 1.02 -17.80 3.06
N VAL A 115 0.83 -17.98 4.37
CA VAL A 115 -0.42 -17.66 5.04
C VAL A 115 -0.24 -16.45 5.93
N PHE A 116 -1.22 -15.56 5.86
CA PHE A 116 -1.36 -14.37 6.68
C PHE A 116 -2.52 -14.58 7.62
N VAL A 117 -2.33 -14.44 8.92
CA VAL A 117 -3.40 -14.60 9.91
C VAL A 117 -3.52 -13.39 10.84
N THR A 118 -4.77 -13.06 11.19
CA THR A 118 -5.06 -12.03 12.19
C THR A 118 -6.26 -12.43 13.05
N LYS A 119 -6.25 -11.96 14.30
CA LYS A 119 -7.39 -12.00 15.23
C LYS A 119 -8.04 -10.63 15.42
N TYR A 120 -7.61 -9.61 14.67
CA TYR A 120 -8.09 -8.26 14.86
C TYR A 120 -9.56 -8.15 14.47
N ALA A 121 -10.43 -8.02 15.48
CA ALA A 121 -11.88 -8.05 15.30
C ALA A 121 -12.43 -6.99 14.32
N PRO A 122 -11.90 -5.74 14.27
CA PRO A 122 -12.35 -4.77 13.26
C PRO A 122 -12.09 -5.21 11.81
N ASP A 123 -10.96 -5.86 11.54
CA ASP A 123 -10.68 -6.41 10.21
C ASP A 123 -11.63 -7.57 9.88
N PHE A 124 -11.88 -8.44 10.86
CA PHE A 124 -12.82 -9.55 10.76
C PHE A 124 -14.24 -9.06 10.39
N LYS A 125 -14.75 -8.09 11.15
CA LYS A 125 -16.08 -7.51 10.93
C LYS A 125 -16.18 -6.78 9.60
N ARG A 126 -15.13 -6.06 9.21
CA ARG A 126 -15.06 -5.35 7.92
C ARG A 126 -15.13 -6.30 6.73
N VAL A 127 -14.50 -7.47 6.82
CA VAL A 127 -14.36 -8.40 5.70
C VAL A 127 -15.45 -9.48 5.68
N LEU A 128 -15.83 -9.99 6.86
CA LEU A 128 -16.75 -11.13 7.02
C LEU A 128 -18.12 -10.72 7.57
N GLY A 129 -18.31 -9.45 7.98
CA GLY A 129 -19.61 -8.90 8.39
C GLY A 129 -20.03 -9.23 9.83
N HIS A 130 -19.23 -10.00 10.57
CA HIS A 130 -19.51 -10.39 11.95
C HIS A 130 -18.24 -10.40 12.81
N ASP A 131 -18.40 -10.44 14.13
CA ASP A 131 -17.29 -10.55 15.07
C ASP A 131 -16.71 -11.99 15.08
N PRO A 132 -15.40 -12.17 15.32
CA PRO A 132 -14.79 -13.51 15.36
C PRO A 132 -15.25 -14.28 16.60
N GLU A 133 -15.56 -15.57 16.44
CA GLU A 133 -15.74 -16.46 17.60
C GLU A 133 -14.39 -16.81 18.24
N PRO A 134 -14.37 -17.20 19.54
CA PRO A 134 -13.16 -17.68 20.18
C PRO A 134 -12.48 -18.82 19.38
N GLY A 135 -11.18 -18.67 19.10
CA GLY A 135 -10.40 -19.65 18.34
C GLY A 135 -10.46 -19.49 16.82
N MET A 136 -11.27 -18.56 16.30
CA MET A 136 -11.26 -18.20 14.89
C MET A 136 -10.18 -17.17 14.58
N VAL A 137 -9.57 -17.32 13.40
CA VAL A 137 -8.66 -16.34 12.80
C VAL A 137 -9.12 -16.01 11.40
N MET A 138 -8.82 -14.80 10.93
CA MET A 138 -8.96 -14.46 9.52
C MET A 138 -7.65 -14.78 8.83
N ALA A 139 -7.70 -15.60 7.80
CA ALA A 139 -6.55 -16.07 7.04
C ALA A 139 -6.61 -15.59 5.59
N SER A 140 -5.45 -15.27 5.02
CA SER A 140 -5.25 -15.06 3.58
C SER A 140 -4.07 -15.89 3.11
N VAL A 141 -4.10 -16.34 1.85
CA VAL A 141 -3.00 -17.07 1.24
C VAL A 141 -2.51 -16.29 0.01
N ALA A 142 -1.20 -16.16 -0.13
CA ALA A 142 -0.59 -15.59 -1.32
C ALA A 142 0.62 -16.42 -1.75
N ASP A 143 0.77 -16.60 -3.05
CA ASP A 143 1.94 -17.25 -3.62
C ASP A 143 3.16 -16.35 -3.43
N ALA A 144 4.33 -16.91 -3.15
CA ALA A 144 5.51 -16.10 -2.92
C ALA A 144 5.96 -15.33 -4.17
N VAL A 145 5.63 -15.84 -5.36
CA VAL A 145 5.84 -15.12 -6.62
C VAL A 145 5.07 -13.80 -6.66
N GLN A 146 3.86 -13.73 -6.10
CA GLN A 146 3.06 -12.50 -6.07
C GLN A 146 3.73 -11.42 -5.22
N ILE A 147 4.41 -11.80 -4.13
CA ILE A 147 5.15 -10.86 -3.28
C ILE A 147 6.42 -10.38 -4.00
N ARG A 148 7.14 -11.28 -4.66
CA ARG A 148 8.33 -10.92 -5.47
C ARG A 148 7.98 -9.99 -6.63
N ASP A 149 6.89 -10.26 -7.32
CA ASP A 149 6.42 -9.43 -8.43
C ASP A 149 5.90 -8.08 -7.95
N LEU A 150 5.24 -8.04 -6.78
CA LEU A 150 4.87 -6.78 -6.13
C LEU A 150 6.12 -5.92 -5.89
N ARG A 151 7.17 -6.47 -5.29
CA ARG A 151 8.42 -5.72 -5.06
C ARG A 151 8.96 -5.11 -6.36
N LYS A 152 9.12 -5.92 -7.41
CA LYS A 152 9.65 -5.45 -8.71
C LYS A 152 8.80 -4.32 -9.29
N MET A 153 7.48 -4.45 -9.23
CA MET A 153 6.57 -3.42 -9.71
C MET A 153 6.74 -2.11 -8.91
N LEU A 154 6.83 -2.21 -7.58
CA LEU A 154 6.97 -1.05 -6.71
C LEU A 154 8.28 -0.32 -6.92
N GLU A 155 9.37 -1.00 -7.30
CA GLU A 155 10.68 -0.35 -7.54
C GLU A 155 10.56 0.70 -8.65
N GLY A 156 9.93 0.34 -9.78
CA GLY A 156 9.71 1.27 -10.87
C GLY A 156 8.73 2.40 -10.53
N VAL A 157 7.65 2.09 -9.80
CA VAL A 157 6.64 3.09 -9.43
C VAL A 157 7.17 4.07 -8.39
N MET A 158 7.98 3.62 -7.43
CA MET A 158 8.61 4.47 -6.43
C MET A 158 9.58 5.46 -7.08
N GLN A 159 10.46 4.98 -7.98
CA GLN A 159 11.40 5.84 -8.70
C GLN A 159 10.68 6.90 -9.55
N TRP A 160 9.59 6.51 -10.20
CA TRP A 160 8.73 7.44 -10.93
C TRP A 160 8.12 8.48 -9.99
N LEU A 161 7.52 8.06 -8.87
CA LEU A 161 6.85 8.95 -7.93
C LEU A 161 7.81 9.96 -7.32
N GLU A 162 9.02 9.54 -6.93
CA GLU A 162 10.08 10.44 -6.46
C GLU A 162 10.44 11.50 -7.50
N THR A 163 10.58 11.07 -8.76
CA THR A 163 10.89 12.00 -9.87
C THR A 163 9.75 12.97 -10.13
N ALA A 164 8.52 12.49 -10.19
CA ALA A 164 7.34 13.32 -10.43
C ALA A 164 7.10 14.32 -9.28
N THR A 165 7.27 13.88 -8.03
CA THR A 165 7.15 14.73 -6.83
C THR A 165 8.22 15.83 -6.84
N ARG A 166 9.47 15.48 -7.16
CA ARG A 166 10.54 16.48 -7.27
C ARG A 166 10.26 17.50 -8.38
N GLN A 167 9.78 17.05 -9.54
CA GLN A 167 9.49 17.95 -10.65
C GLN A 167 8.44 19.00 -10.30
N ILE A 168 7.35 18.60 -9.63
CA ILE A 168 6.28 19.53 -9.26
C ILE A 168 6.73 20.50 -8.16
N GLU A 169 7.54 20.03 -7.19
CA GLU A 169 8.15 20.90 -6.18
C GLU A 169 9.11 21.92 -6.79
N ASP A 170 10.01 21.48 -7.67
CA ASP A 170 10.97 22.38 -8.32
C ASP A 170 10.23 23.45 -9.12
N GLU A 171 9.16 23.08 -9.84
CA GLU A 171 8.33 24.03 -10.57
C GLU A 171 7.65 25.03 -9.63
N HIS A 172 7.07 24.56 -8.51
CA HIS A 172 6.51 25.42 -7.48
C HIS A 172 7.54 26.42 -6.93
N PHE A 173 8.72 25.95 -6.54
CA PHE A 173 9.75 26.81 -5.96
C PHE A 173 10.38 27.75 -6.98
N ARG A 174 10.51 27.36 -8.25
CA ARG A 174 10.91 28.27 -9.34
C ARG A 174 9.89 29.39 -9.53
N ARG A 175 8.58 29.09 -9.55
CA ARG A 175 7.52 30.10 -9.63
C ARG A 175 7.53 31.07 -8.44
N LYS A 176 7.96 30.61 -7.26
CA LYS A 176 8.15 31.44 -6.06
C LYS A 176 9.48 32.19 -6.00
N GLY A 177 10.37 32.00 -6.99
CA GLY A 177 11.69 32.62 -7.02
C GLY A 177 12.67 32.09 -5.95
N VAL A 178 12.37 30.93 -5.36
CA VAL A 178 13.21 30.28 -4.34
C VAL A 178 14.35 29.49 -4.99
N LEU A 179 14.06 28.84 -6.13
CA LEU A 179 15.06 28.17 -6.96
C LEU A 179 15.35 29.03 -8.19
N LYS A 180 16.64 29.18 -8.53
CA LYS A 180 17.12 29.87 -9.73
C LYS A 180 17.18 28.93 -10.93
#